data_AF-A0A538RI00-F1
#
_entry.id   AF-A0A538RI00-F1
#
_cell.length_a   1.000
_cell.length_b   1.000
_cell.length_c   1.000
_cell.angle_alpha   90.00
_cell.angle_beta   90.00
_cell.angle_gamma   90.00
#
_symmetry.space_group_name_H-M   'P 1'
#
loop_
_entity.id
_entity.type
_entity.pdbx_description
1 polymer ?
#
loop_
_entity_poly.entity_id
_entity_poly.type
_entity_poly.pdbx_seq_one_letter_code
_entity_poly.pdbx_strand_id
1 'polypeptide(L)'
;MRRRLVLVTLLFAAFITRFPVHSSFAQAPENAPPSVIESPPPSSEASPAPVPTDEHRLPELLPHERADAVMVLGELRSAVRLSPDSADDRLKLAQGLYRIGDLDAAIDECRVALKLKSNNARAYLQLGVTLMAKQDGHAAAIALMEAILLDPELTHAHYSLGSVQYSLGNLTAAIQSYRRALDLQPNFPDARYRLALVLKLANRHQEAVQFMEEAAIGGVPQAQYFMGNAYRNGQGVEKNLALAIRWWTNAVEFGQQRAAESLSQLRRQALSPDQSERRRKDAIEAFRQYRDGLWADYPDVARNDPSESLGIALLKNSQASNGVTTLFAEAFALGETAHDELARLYETGLDTRLAQFDKRILTCFATTAADGFIPSKKALARIYGTGLGVTPDLQKAKSMLKGLSKQETKAVLDEIAGR
;
A
#
# COMPACT_ATOMS: atom_id res chain seq x y z
N MET A 1 -8.93 -31.27 -48.33
CA MET A 1 -7.72 -30.65 -47.74
C MET A 1 -7.48 -29.29 -48.37
N ARG A 2 -7.71 -28.20 -47.63
CA ARG A 2 -6.85 -26.99 -47.56
C ARG A 2 -7.60 -25.92 -46.77
N ARG A 3 -6.92 -25.43 -45.74
CA ARG A 3 -7.39 -24.61 -44.62
C ARG A 3 -7.77 -23.21 -45.11
N ARG A 4 -8.95 -22.72 -44.69
CA ARG A 4 -9.26 -21.29 -44.67
C ARG A 4 -8.65 -20.70 -43.39
N LEU A 5 -7.56 -19.96 -43.53
CA LEU A 5 -7.09 -19.01 -42.52
C LEU A 5 -7.76 -17.68 -42.87
N VAL A 6 -8.74 -17.26 -42.08
CA VAL A 6 -9.26 -15.89 -42.10
C VAL A 6 -8.48 -15.13 -41.06
N LEU A 7 -7.69 -14.16 -41.54
CA LEU A 7 -6.99 -13.15 -40.78
C LEU A 7 -8.05 -12.21 -40.17
N VAL A 8 -8.29 -12.30 -38.86
CA VAL A 8 -9.14 -11.36 -38.14
C VAL A 8 -8.26 -10.23 -37.61
N THR A 9 -8.33 -9.10 -38.29
CA THR A 9 -7.88 -7.79 -37.84
C THR A 9 -8.84 -7.33 -36.74
N LEU A 10 -8.39 -7.22 -35.49
CA LEU A 10 -9.15 -6.58 -34.42
C LEU A 10 -8.38 -5.37 -33.89
N LEU A 11 -8.79 -4.21 -34.43
CA LEU A 11 -8.76 -2.92 -33.75
C LEU A 11 -9.55 -3.04 -32.44
N PHE A 12 -8.92 -2.78 -31.30
CA PHE A 12 -9.65 -2.46 -30.07
C PHE A 12 -9.38 -1.01 -29.68
N ALA A 13 -10.43 -0.23 -29.86
CA ALA A 13 -10.56 1.17 -29.49
C ALA A 13 -10.63 1.32 -27.97
N ALA A 14 -9.98 2.37 -27.48
CA ALA A 14 -10.11 2.87 -26.13
C ALA A 14 -11.57 3.28 -25.84
N PHE A 15 -12.18 2.67 -24.82
CA PHE A 15 -13.42 3.17 -24.23
C PHE A 15 -13.06 4.08 -23.05
N ILE A 16 -12.98 5.38 -23.36
CA ILE A 16 -13.02 6.47 -22.39
C ILE A 16 -14.50 6.73 -22.11
N THR A 17 -15.00 6.34 -20.94
CA THR A 17 -16.31 6.81 -20.47
C THR A 17 -16.16 8.24 -19.92
N ARG A 18 -16.46 9.20 -20.79
CA ARG A 18 -16.79 10.59 -20.47
C ARG A 18 -17.95 10.63 -19.46
N PHE A 19 -17.77 11.33 -18.35
CA PHE A 19 -18.89 11.94 -17.61
C PHE A 19 -18.98 13.43 -17.93
N PRO A 20 -20.20 14.00 -18.02
CA PRO A 20 -20.41 15.31 -18.63
C PRO A 20 -20.03 16.45 -17.69
N VAL A 21 -19.28 17.40 -18.24
CA VAL A 21 -19.12 18.75 -17.70
C VAL A 21 -20.38 19.54 -18.04
N HIS A 22 -21.12 20.00 -17.03
CA HIS A 22 -22.10 21.06 -17.20
C HIS A 22 -21.57 22.33 -16.53
N SER A 23 -20.97 23.18 -17.36
CA SER A 23 -20.82 24.59 -17.12
C SER A 23 -22.17 25.27 -17.37
N SER A 24 -22.73 25.94 -16.37
CA SER A 24 -23.82 26.89 -16.58
C SER A 24 -23.53 28.16 -15.79
N PHE A 25 -23.20 29.22 -16.53
CA PHE A 25 -23.24 30.61 -16.08
C PHE A 25 -24.71 31.07 -16.10
N ALA A 26 -25.20 31.62 -15.01
CA ALA A 26 -26.28 32.60 -15.00
C ALA A 26 -26.25 33.42 -13.70
N GLN A 27 -26.62 34.69 -13.82
CA GLN A 27 -26.42 35.80 -12.89
C GLN A 27 -27.23 35.72 -11.59
N ALA A 28 -26.74 36.48 -10.60
CA ALA A 28 -27.39 36.75 -9.32
C ALA A 28 -28.70 37.54 -9.43
N PRO A 29 -29.54 37.47 -8.39
CA PRO A 29 -30.09 38.70 -7.81
C PRO A 29 -29.77 38.82 -6.31
N GLU A 30 -29.53 40.07 -5.91
CA GLU A 30 -29.29 40.56 -4.55
C GLU A 30 -30.46 40.30 -3.58
N ASN A 31 -30.11 40.35 -2.29
CA ASN A 31 -30.96 40.51 -1.09
C ASN A 31 -31.48 39.24 -0.37
N ALA A 32 -30.66 38.72 0.55
CA ALA A 32 -31.11 38.13 1.81
C ALA A 32 -30.04 38.31 2.91
N PRO A 33 -30.40 38.61 4.18
CA PRO A 33 -29.44 38.88 5.26
C PRO A 33 -28.69 37.60 5.68
N PRO A 34 -27.45 37.71 6.21
CA PRO A 34 -26.60 36.56 6.47
C PRO A 34 -27.15 35.69 7.60
N SER A 35 -27.36 34.41 7.31
CA SER A 35 -27.58 33.36 8.29
C SER A 35 -26.30 33.16 9.10
N VAL A 36 -26.43 33.22 10.43
CA VAL A 36 -25.36 32.90 11.39
C VAL A 36 -25.00 31.42 11.21
N ILE A 37 -23.90 31.17 10.49
CA ILE A 37 -23.26 29.85 10.45
C ILE A 37 -22.43 29.75 11.73
N GLU A 38 -22.94 28.98 12.70
CA GLU A 38 -22.13 28.52 13.82
C GLU A 38 -20.91 27.79 13.27
N SER A 39 -19.73 28.29 13.63
CA SER A 39 -18.46 27.72 13.23
C SER A 39 -18.34 26.29 13.76
N PRO A 40 -17.98 25.29 12.94
CA PRO A 40 -17.67 23.96 13.45
C PRO A 40 -16.46 24.06 14.39
N PRO A 41 -16.38 23.23 15.44
CA PRO A 41 -15.29 23.28 16.42
C PRO A 41 -13.94 23.00 15.73
N PRO A 42 -12.83 23.57 16.26
CA PRO A 42 -11.53 23.47 15.63
C PRO A 42 -11.12 22.00 15.52
N SER A 43 -10.67 21.63 14.31
CA SER A 43 -10.16 20.32 13.96
C SER A 43 -8.90 20.02 14.77
N SER A 44 -9.06 19.45 15.97
CA SER A 44 -7.96 18.93 16.76
C SER A 44 -7.47 17.63 16.13
N GLU A 45 -6.37 17.78 15.41
CA GLU A 45 -5.43 16.80 14.84
C GLU A 45 -5.30 17.02 13.34
N ALA A 46 -4.57 18.08 12.98
CA ALA A 46 -3.81 18.05 11.75
C ALA A 46 -2.98 16.76 11.81
N SER A 47 -3.28 15.80 10.92
CA SER A 47 -2.42 14.65 10.73
C SER A 47 -1.00 15.19 10.59
N PRO A 48 -0.01 14.74 11.38
CA PRO A 48 1.34 15.25 11.25
C PRO A 48 1.71 15.15 9.78
N ALA A 49 2.25 16.25 9.24
CA ALA A 49 2.85 16.21 7.91
C ALA A 49 3.70 14.94 7.85
N PRO A 50 3.61 14.13 6.78
CA PRO A 50 4.47 12.97 6.68
C PRO A 50 5.89 13.48 6.88
N VAL A 51 6.49 13.13 8.03
CA VAL A 51 7.91 13.34 8.27
C VAL A 51 8.57 12.77 7.02
N PRO A 52 9.50 13.49 6.35
CA PRO A 52 10.23 12.93 5.23
C PRO A 52 10.81 11.60 5.72
N THR A 53 10.19 10.50 5.34
CA THR A 53 10.69 9.19 5.70
C THR A 53 11.97 9.02 4.91
N ASP A 54 13.03 8.66 5.62
CA ASP A 54 14.40 8.38 5.18
C ASP A 54 14.46 7.42 3.98
N GLU A 55 14.03 7.86 2.79
CA GLU A 55 13.92 7.00 1.59
C GLU A 55 15.25 6.87 0.82
N HIS A 56 16.26 7.62 1.24
CA HIS A 56 17.65 7.45 0.77
C HIS A 56 18.54 6.83 1.84
N ARG A 57 17.95 6.35 2.94
CA ARG A 57 18.64 5.39 3.79
C ARG A 57 18.83 4.14 2.95
N LEU A 58 20.10 3.73 2.86
CA LEU A 58 20.52 2.51 2.19
C LEU A 58 19.54 1.37 2.53
N PRO A 59 19.11 0.57 1.54
CA PRO A 59 18.31 -0.61 1.83
C PRO A 59 18.98 -1.41 2.94
N GLU A 60 18.23 -1.72 4.00
CA GLU A 60 18.77 -2.54 5.08
C GLU A 60 18.92 -3.96 4.56
N LEU A 61 20.12 -4.28 4.05
CA LEU A 61 20.41 -5.59 3.48
C LEU A 61 20.30 -6.67 4.56
N LEU A 62 19.56 -7.74 4.25
CA LEU A 62 19.48 -8.94 5.07
C LEU A 62 20.87 -9.62 5.14
N PRO A 63 21.17 -10.42 6.18
CA PRO A 63 22.50 -11.01 6.34
C PRO A 63 23.02 -11.80 5.14
N HIS A 64 22.15 -12.51 4.41
CA HIS A 64 22.52 -13.25 3.21
C HIS A 64 22.76 -12.31 2.01
N GLU A 65 21.95 -11.26 1.85
CA GLU A 65 22.15 -10.23 0.81
C GLU A 65 23.47 -9.47 1.03
N ARG A 66 23.86 -9.25 2.29
CA ARG A 66 25.18 -8.69 2.62
C ARG A 66 26.31 -9.63 2.22
N ALA A 67 26.16 -10.94 2.47
CA ALA A 67 27.17 -11.93 2.09
C ALA A 67 27.34 -11.98 0.57
N ASP A 68 26.24 -11.98 -0.18
CA ASP A 68 26.25 -11.96 -1.65
C ASP A 68 26.85 -10.65 -2.19
N ALA A 69 26.48 -9.51 -1.59
CA ALA A 69 27.04 -8.20 -1.97
C ALA A 69 28.56 -8.13 -1.75
N VAL A 70 29.09 -8.75 -0.68
CA VAL A 70 30.52 -8.83 -0.42
C VAL A 70 31.25 -9.69 -1.46
N MET A 71 30.66 -10.83 -1.88
CA MET A 71 31.24 -11.64 -2.96
C MET A 71 31.30 -10.85 -4.28
N VAL A 72 30.19 -10.22 -4.66
CA VAL A 72 30.10 -9.37 -5.86
C VAL A 72 31.13 -8.23 -5.80
N LEU A 73 31.36 -7.63 -4.64
CA LEU A 73 32.41 -6.63 -4.47
C LEU A 73 33.82 -7.17 -4.71
N GLY A 74 34.10 -8.42 -4.35
CA GLY A 74 35.35 -9.10 -4.66
C GLY A 74 35.60 -9.18 -6.17
N GLU A 75 34.58 -9.57 -6.92
CA GLU A 75 34.60 -9.64 -8.38
C GLU A 75 34.77 -8.24 -9.01
N LEU A 76 33.99 -7.26 -8.56
CA LEU A 76 34.08 -5.88 -9.07
C LEU A 76 35.47 -5.26 -8.83
N ARG A 77 36.04 -5.47 -7.64
CA ARG A 77 37.43 -5.06 -7.33
C ARG A 77 38.44 -5.78 -8.23
N SER A 78 38.20 -7.05 -8.56
CA SER A 78 39.06 -7.79 -9.48
C SER A 78 38.98 -7.25 -10.91
N ALA A 79 37.78 -6.91 -11.40
CA ALA A 79 37.57 -6.31 -12.71
C ALA A 79 38.30 -4.96 -12.83
N VAL A 80 38.20 -4.11 -11.80
CA VAL A 80 38.93 -2.84 -11.74
C VAL A 80 40.45 -3.04 -11.70
N ARG A 81 40.97 -4.12 -11.08
CA ARG A 81 42.41 -4.43 -11.13
C ARG A 81 42.88 -4.86 -12.52
N LEU A 82 42.05 -5.63 -13.24
CA LEU A 82 42.35 -6.09 -14.59
C LEU A 82 42.26 -4.96 -15.63
N SER A 83 41.32 -4.03 -15.41
CA SER A 83 41.05 -2.90 -16.30
C SER A 83 40.99 -1.57 -15.51
N PRO A 84 42.14 -1.05 -15.03
CA PRO A 84 42.18 0.10 -14.13
C PRO A 84 41.63 1.39 -14.74
N ASP A 85 41.70 1.51 -16.07
CA ASP A 85 41.25 2.67 -16.86
C ASP A 85 39.82 2.53 -17.39
N SER A 86 39.10 1.48 -16.99
CA SER A 86 37.70 1.26 -17.37
C SER A 86 36.75 2.09 -16.50
N ALA A 87 36.24 3.20 -17.04
CA ALA A 87 35.25 4.03 -16.36
C ALA A 87 33.97 3.25 -16.00
N ASP A 88 33.57 2.29 -16.83
CA ASP A 88 32.38 1.49 -16.60
C ASP A 88 32.56 0.48 -15.46
N ASP A 89 33.75 -0.13 -15.33
CA ASP A 89 34.00 -1.05 -14.21
C ASP A 89 34.18 -0.30 -12.88
N ARG A 90 34.78 0.91 -12.92
CA ARG A 90 34.80 1.84 -11.79
C ARG A 90 33.38 2.22 -11.35
N LEU A 91 32.49 2.54 -12.29
CA LEU A 91 31.10 2.83 -12.01
C LEU A 91 30.35 1.64 -11.39
N LYS A 92 30.55 0.42 -11.91
CA LYS A 92 29.95 -0.79 -11.32
C LYS A 92 30.46 -1.02 -9.89
N LEU A 93 31.76 -0.80 -9.64
CA LEU A 93 32.33 -0.89 -8.30
C LEU A 93 31.69 0.15 -7.36
N ALA A 94 31.53 1.39 -7.80
CA ALA A 94 30.84 2.43 -7.03
C ALA A 94 29.40 2.03 -6.66
N GLN A 95 28.65 1.44 -7.60
CA GLN A 95 27.31 0.90 -7.35
C GLN A 95 27.30 -0.23 -6.33
N GLY A 96 28.28 -1.14 -6.39
CA GLY A 96 28.45 -2.21 -5.40
C GLY A 96 28.75 -1.66 -4.00
N LEU A 97 29.65 -0.68 -3.92
CA LEU A 97 30.04 -0.03 -2.66
C LEU A 97 28.87 0.75 -2.05
N TYR A 98 28.08 1.44 -2.89
CA TYR A 98 26.85 2.08 -2.47
C TYR A 98 25.90 1.06 -1.83
N ARG A 99 25.65 -0.10 -2.45
CA ARG A 99 24.72 -1.11 -1.92
C ARG A 99 25.09 -1.60 -0.52
N ILE A 100 26.39 -1.75 -0.21
CA ILE A 100 26.84 -2.16 1.14
C ILE A 100 26.99 -1.01 2.12
N GLY A 101 26.76 0.22 1.68
CA GLY A 101 26.84 1.43 2.48
C GLY A 101 28.23 2.00 2.68
N ASP A 102 29.23 1.53 1.91
CA ASP A 102 30.55 2.17 1.85
C ASP A 102 30.49 3.39 0.92
N LEU A 103 29.79 4.42 1.40
CA LEU A 103 29.41 5.60 0.63
C LEU A 103 30.64 6.45 0.26
N ASP A 104 31.66 6.50 1.11
CA ASP A 104 32.87 7.29 0.84
C ASP A 104 33.68 6.64 -0.28
N ALA A 105 33.90 5.32 -0.23
CA ALA A 105 34.56 4.60 -1.31
C ALA A 105 33.73 4.64 -2.61
N ALA A 106 32.40 4.58 -2.52
CA ALA A 106 31.53 4.74 -3.69
C ALA A 106 31.69 6.11 -4.36
N ILE A 107 31.78 7.19 -3.58
CA ILE A 107 32.04 8.55 -4.11
C ILE A 107 33.40 8.61 -4.81
N ASP A 108 34.43 8.03 -4.20
CA ASP A 108 35.78 8.04 -4.77
C ASP A 108 35.83 7.28 -6.11
N GLU A 109 35.21 6.10 -6.19
CA GLU A 109 35.12 5.34 -7.44
C GLU A 109 34.29 6.07 -8.51
N CYS A 110 33.21 6.76 -8.14
CA CYS A 110 32.47 7.65 -9.06
C CYS A 110 33.37 8.77 -9.60
N ARG A 111 34.17 9.42 -8.74
CA ARG A 111 35.10 10.47 -9.16
C ARG A 111 36.19 9.94 -10.07
N VAL A 112 36.71 8.73 -9.82
CA VAL A 112 37.68 8.08 -10.72
C VAL A 112 37.03 7.79 -12.07
N ALA A 113 35.81 7.23 -12.09
CA ALA A 113 35.07 6.98 -13.33
C ALA A 113 34.88 8.27 -14.16
N LEU A 114 34.54 9.39 -13.49
CA LEU A 114 34.37 10.70 -14.14
C LEU A 114 35.69 11.33 -14.60
N LYS A 115 36.81 11.05 -13.94
CA LYS A 115 38.15 11.46 -14.43
C LYS A 115 38.54 10.71 -15.71
N LEU A 116 38.23 9.41 -15.78
CA LEU A 116 38.49 8.58 -16.96
C LEU A 116 37.55 8.93 -18.11
N LYS A 117 36.29 9.25 -17.81
CA LYS A 117 35.27 9.64 -18.79
C LYS A 117 34.36 10.72 -18.22
N SER A 118 34.69 11.98 -18.52
CA SER A 118 33.99 13.15 -17.98
C SER A 118 32.56 13.34 -18.51
N ASN A 119 32.23 12.76 -19.66
CA ASN A 119 30.90 12.81 -20.28
C ASN A 119 30.03 11.58 -19.93
N ASN A 120 30.14 11.06 -18.71
CA ASN A 120 29.36 9.90 -18.27
C ASN A 120 28.18 10.31 -17.37
N ALA A 121 27.00 10.52 -17.98
CA ALA A 121 25.78 10.89 -17.28
C ALA A 121 25.39 9.90 -16.16
N ARG A 122 25.61 8.60 -16.37
CA ARG A 122 25.29 7.56 -15.37
C ARG A 122 26.23 7.61 -14.17
N ALA A 123 27.49 7.99 -14.35
CA ALA A 123 28.43 8.18 -13.25
C ALA A 123 28.08 9.41 -12.42
N TYR A 124 27.64 10.51 -13.05
CA TYR A 124 27.11 11.67 -12.34
C TYR A 124 25.80 11.35 -11.58
N LEU A 125 24.89 10.58 -12.18
CA LEU A 125 23.70 10.08 -11.48
C LEU A 125 24.07 9.28 -10.24
N GLN A 126 24.99 8.31 -10.37
CA GLN A 126 25.44 7.50 -9.24
C GLN A 126 26.11 8.34 -8.15
N LEU A 127 26.95 9.31 -8.54
CA LEU A 127 27.56 10.26 -7.61
C LEU A 127 26.48 11.04 -6.85
N GLY A 128 25.49 11.58 -7.56
CA GLY A 128 24.36 12.30 -6.97
C GLY A 128 23.61 11.46 -5.94
N VAL A 129 23.19 10.25 -6.31
CA VAL A 129 22.49 9.32 -5.40
C VAL A 129 23.34 8.94 -4.18
N THR A 130 24.65 8.77 -4.35
CA THR A 130 25.56 8.45 -3.25
C THR A 130 25.72 9.64 -2.29
N LEU A 131 25.79 10.86 -2.82
CA LEU A 131 25.84 12.10 -2.02
C LEU A 131 24.52 12.34 -1.27
N MET A 132 23.38 11.98 -1.87
CA MET A 132 22.08 12.00 -1.17
C MET A 132 22.08 11.10 0.07
N ALA A 133 22.59 9.87 -0.06
CA ALA A 133 22.70 8.94 1.07
C ALA A 133 23.69 9.43 2.14
N LYS A 134 24.69 10.24 1.76
CA LYS A 134 25.59 10.98 2.67
C LYS A 134 24.96 12.24 3.28
N GLN A 135 23.73 12.57 2.91
CA GLN A 135 23.01 13.79 3.32
C GLN A 135 23.68 15.09 2.81
N ASP A 136 24.51 15.03 1.77
CA ASP A 136 25.05 16.21 1.09
C ASP A 136 24.14 16.61 -0.09
N GLY A 137 23.01 17.25 0.23
CA GLY A 137 22.00 17.62 -0.75
C GLY A 137 22.50 18.62 -1.80
N HIS A 138 23.37 19.55 -1.43
CA HIS A 138 23.89 20.55 -2.38
C HIS A 138 24.82 19.93 -3.41
N ALA A 139 25.79 19.12 -2.98
CA ALA A 139 26.68 18.43 -3.91
C ALA A 139 25.90 17.41 -4.77
N ALA A 140 24.90 16.74 -4.19
CA ALA A 140 24.03 15.85 -4.93
C ALA A 140 23.27 16.57 -6.06
N ALA A 141 22.68 17.74 -5.78
CA ALA A 141 21.98 18.54 -6.78
C ALA A 141 22.89 18.89 -7.96
N ILE A 142 24.12 19.33 -7.69
CA ILE A 142 25.10 19.68 -8.73
C ILE A 142 25.41 18.45 -9.60
N ALA A 143 25.73 17.32 -8.99
CA ALA A 143 26.03 16.09 -9.73
C ALA A 143 24.83 15.63 -10.59
N LEU A 144 23.61 15.73 -10.08
CA LEU A 144 22.40 15.36 -10.83
C LEU A 144 22.10 16.33 -11.98
N MET A 145 22.38 17.63 -11.80
CA MET A 145 22.29 18.61 -12.88
C MET A 145 23.29 18.32 -14.00
N GLU A 146 24.52 17.93 -13.68
CA GLU A 146 25.51 17.49 -14.68
C GLU A 146 25.05 16.22 -15.41
N ALA A 147 24.45 15.26 -14.71
CA ALA A 147 23.86 14.07 -15.32
C ALA A 147 22.78 14.45 -16.36
N ILE A 148 21.88 15.37 -16.00
CA ILE A 148 20.80 15.86 -16.88
C ILE A 148 21.34 16.68 -18.05
N LEU A 149 22.41 17.45 -17.85
CA LEU A 149 23.05 18.23 -18.91
C LEU A 149 23.62 17.30 -20.00
N LEU A 150 24.23 16.20 -19.59
CA LEU A 150 24.82 15.21 -20.49
C LEU A 150 23.77 14.30 -21.14
N ASP A 151 22.72 13.94 -20.40
CA ASP A 151 21.60 13.13 -20.87
C ASP A 151 20.26 13.69 -20.35
N PRO A 152 19.58 14.56 -21.12
CA PRO A 152 18.32 15.18 -20.72
C PRO A 152 17.14 14.20 -20.58
N GLU A 153 17.27 12.97 -21.10
CA GLU A 153 16.24 11.92 -21.05
C GLU A 153 16.48 10.91 -19.93
N LEU A 154 17.51 11.12 -19.09
CA LEU A 154 17.81 10.25 -17.96
C LEU A 154 16.77 10.42 -16.85
N THR A 155 15.65 9.70 -16.94
CA THR A 155 14.49 9.76 -16.02
C THR A 155 14.88 9.72 -14.55
N HIS A 156 15.79 8.80 -14.16
CA HIS A 156 16.21 8.66 -12.77
C HIS A 156 16.99 9.87 -12.24
N ALA A 157 17.66 10.64 -13.10
CA ALA A 157 18.33 11.87 -12.68
C ALA A 157 17.31 12.98 -12.37
N HIS A 158 16.26 13.13 -13.18
CA HIS A 158 15.14 14.03 -12.88
C HIS A 158 14.41 13.63 -11.60
N TYR A 159 14.10 12.34 -11.42
CA TYR A 159 13.47 11.85 -10.19
C TYR A 159 14.34 12.13 -8.95
N SER A 160 15.63 11.78 -9.00
CA SER A 160 16.56 11.99 -7.88
C SER A 160 16.75 13.48 -7.59
N LEU A 161 16.80 14.33 -8.63
CA LEU A 161 16.87 15.78 -8.46
C LEU A 161 15.62 16.30 -7.77
N GLY A 162 14.44 15.78 -8.12
CA GLY A 162 13.19 16.10 -7.43
C GLY A 162 13.24 15.80 -5.94
N SER A 163 13.81 14.64 -5.56
CA SER A 163 14.00 14.25 -4.16
C SER A 163 14.98 15.15 -3.42
N VAL A 164 16.09 15.52 -4.05
CA VAL A 164 17.07 16.47 -3.46
C VAL A 164 16.47 17.86 -3.30
N GLN A 165 15.77 18.37 -4.31
CA GLN A 165 15.16 19.69 -4.22
C GLN A 165 14.07 19.72 -3.14
N TYR A 166 13.34 18.61 -2.97
CA TYR A 166 12.38 18.48 -1.88
C TYR A 166 13.07 18.53 -0.50
N SER A 167 14.16 17.79 -0.28
CA SER A 167 14.87 17.81 1.00
C SER A 167 15.53 19.17 1.29
N LEU A 168 15.92 19.91 0.26
CA LEU A 168 16.40 21.29 0.36
C LEU A 168 15.27 22.33 0.55
N GLY A 169 14.00 21.92 0.53
CA GLY A 169 12.84 22.81 0.69
C GLY A 169 12.41 23.55 -0.57
N ASN A 170 13.04 23.29 -1.71
CA ASN A 170 12.75 23.92 -3.00
C ASN A 170 11.57 23.25 -3.70
N LEU A 171 10.36 23.41 -3.15
CA LEU A 171 9.15 22.71 -3.60
C LEU A 171 8.85 22.91 -5.10
N THR A 172 9.02 24.13 -5.63
CA THR A 172 8.79 24.43 -7.05
C THR A 172 9.73 23.64 -7.97
N ALA A 173 11.02 23.60 -7.62
CA ALA A 173 12.02 22.85 -8.39
C ALA A 173 11.75 21.34 -8.31
N ALA A 174 11.39 20.84 -7.11
CA ALA A 174 11.03 19.44 -6.92
C ALA A 174 9.83 19.03 -7.81
N ILE A 175 8.77 19.84 -7.84
CA ILE A 175 7.59 19.60 -8.70
C ILE A 175 8.00 19.52 -10.18
N GLN A 176 8.83 20.44 -10.66
CA GLN A 176 9.30 20.45 -12.05
C GLN A 176 10.10 19.18 -12.38
N SER A 177 11.03 18.79 -11.52
CA SER A 177 11.86 17.61 -11.73
C SER A 177 11.04 16.32 -11.71
N TYR A 178 10.09 16.16 -10.78
CA TYR A 178 9.21 14.98 -10.78
C TYR A 178 8.28 14.93 -12.00
N ARG A 179 7.73 16.08 -12.43
CA ARG A 179 6.94 16.14 -13.67
C ARG A 179 7.77 15.71 -14.87
N ARG A 180 9.01 16.20 -14.98
CA ARG A 180 9.90 15.80 -16.06
C ARG A 180 10.19 14.30 -16.05
N ALA A 181 10.37 13.69 -14.88
CA ALA A 181 10.51 12.24 -14.76
C ALA A 181 9.24 11.50 -15.24
N LEU A 182 8.05 11.99 -14.93
CA LEU A 182 6.78 11.41 -15.38
C LEU A 182 6.51 11.63 -16.88
N ASP A 183 6.96 12.75 -17.45
CA ASP A 183 6.87 12.99 -18.90
C ASP A 183 7.73 11.99 -19.68
N LEU A 184 8.92 11.66 -19.16
CA LEU A 184 9.84 10.69 -19.74
C LEU A 184 9.39 9.24 -19.52
N GLN A 185 8.87 8.95 -18.33
CA GLN A 185 8.36 7.63 -17.95
C GLN A 185 6.98 7.76 -17.30
N PRO A 186 5.91 7.68 -18.11
CA PRO A 186 4.55 7.75 -17.57
C PRO A 186 4.20 6.62 -16.62
N ASN A 187 4.84 5.44 -16.68
CA ASN A 187 4.60 4.37 -15.72
C ASN A 187 5.64 4.39 -14.59
N PHE A 188 5.56 5.40 -13.71
CA PHE A 188 6.44 5.53 -12.55
C PHE A 188 5.65 5.90 -11.27
N PRO A 189 5.06 4.91 -10.58
CA PRO A 189 4.20 5.15 -9.41
C PRO A 189 4.88 5.88 -8.26
N ASP A 190 6.16 5.60 -7.97
CA ASP A 190 6.89 6.29 -6.90
C ASP A 190 7.10 7.78 -7.21
N ALA A 191 7.39 8.13 -8.46
CA ALA A 191 7.49 9.53 -8.89
C ALA A 191 6.14 10.26 -8.77
N ARG A 192 5.02 9.59 -9.09
CA ARG A 192 3.68 10.15 -8.86
C ARG A 192 3.39 10.39 -7.39
N TYR A 193 3.69 9.41 -6.54
CA TYR A 193 3.51 9.52 -5.11
C TYR A 193 4.32 10.70 -4.54
N ARG A 194 5.58 10.81 -4.93
CA ARG A 194 6.47 11.92 -4.53
C ARG A 194 5.95 13.27 -5.01
N LEU A 195 5.52 13.36 -6.27
CA LEU A 195 4.89 14.57 -6.80
C LEU A 195 3.63 14.95 -6.01
N ALA A 196 2.76 13.99 -5.70
CA ALA A 196 1.55 14.22 -4.92
C ALA A 196 1.84 14.78 -3.52
N LEU A 197 2.87 14.25 -2.84
CA LEU A 197 3.31 14.78 -1.55
C LEU A 197 3.80 16.23 -1.65
N VAL A 198 4.65 16.53 -2.63
CA VAL A 198 5.18 17.89 -2.79
C VAL A 198 4.07 18.87 -3.21
N LEU A 199 3.13 18.46 -4.05
CA LEU A 199 1.96 19.26 -4.41
C LEU A 199 1.08 19.56 -3.18
N LYS A 200 0.88 18.58 -2.29
CA LYS A 200 0.15 18.79 -1.04
C LYS A 200 0.85 19.83 -0.15
N LEU A 201 2.17 19.76 -0.02
CA LEU A 201 2.96 20.73 0.74
C LEU A 201 2.97 22.13 0.11
N ALA A 202 2.86 22.19 -1.22
CA ALA A 202 2.69 23.44 -1.96
C ALA A 202 1.23 23.96 -1.95
N ASN A 203 0.34 23.40 -1.13
CA ASN A 203 -1.09 23.73 -1.04
C ASN A 203 -1.89 23.54 -2.34
N ARG A 204 -1.39 22.71 -3.27
CA ARG A 204 -2.04 22.36 -4.54
C ARG A 204 -2.87 21.08 -4.38
N HIS A 205 -3.85 21.14 -3.48
CA HIS A 205 -4.57 19.96 -2.98
C HIS A 205 -5.31 19.17 -4.07
N GLN A 206 -5.91 19.85 -5.06
CA GLN A 206 -6.68 19.18 -6.10
C GLN A 206 -5.79 18.34 -7.02
N GLU A 207 -4.65 18.87 -7.46
CA GLU A 207 -3.66 18.11 -8.23
C GLU A 207 -3.02 17.00 -7.39
N ALA A 208 -2.74 17.28 -6.10
CA ALA A 208 -2.14 16.31 -5.20
C ALA A 208 -2.99 15.03 -5.08
N VAL A 209 -4.32 15.17 -4.96
CA VAL A 209 -5.22 14.01 -4.85
C VAL A 209 -5.25 13.18 -6.13
N GLN A 210 -5.25 13.82 -7.31
CA GLN A 210 -5.20 13.11 -8.59
C GLN A 210 -3.94 12.25 -8.71
N PHE A 211 -2.76 12.83 -8.48
CA PHE A 211 -1.50 12.08 -8.53
C PHE A 211 -1.39 11.03 -7.42
N MET A 212 -1.99 11.27 -6.24
CA MET A 212 -2.03 10.31 -5.16
C MET A 212 -2.88 9.09 -5.52
N GLU A 213 -4.04 9.30 -6.13
CA GLU A 213 -4.93 8.24 -6.59
C GLU A 213 -4.25 7.39 -7.67
N GLU A 214 -3.64 8.02 -8.68
CA GLU A 214 -2.88 7.31 -9.70
C GLU A 214 -1.72 6.48 -9.11
N ALA A 215 -1.01 7.01 -8.11
CA ALA A 215 0.03 6.26 -7.41
C ALA A 215 -0.53 5.07 -6.61
N ALA A 216 -1.70 5.24 -5.98
CA ALA A 216 -2.38 4.18 -5.24
C ALA A 216 -2.86 3.05 -6.17
N ILE A 217 -3.41 3.41 -7.34
CA ILE A 217 -3.75 2.47 -8.43
C ILE A 217 -2.49 1.77 -8.94
N GLY A 218 -1.39 2.50 -9.06
CA GLY A 218 -0.06 1.95 -9.40
C GLY A 218 0.56 1.04 -8.35
N GLY A 219 -0.12 0.79 -7.22
CA GLY A 219 0.31 -0.18 -6.21
C GLY A 219 1.19 0.38 -5.10
N VAL A 220 1.39 1.70 -5.00
CA VAL A 220 2.23 2.29 -3.94
C VAL A 220 1.51 2.18 -2.59
N PRO A 221 1.98 1.36 -1.62
CA PRO A 221 1.23 1.09 -0.39
C PRO A 221 0.97 2.32 0.47
N GLN A 222 1.94 3.26 0.49
CA GLN A 222 1.82 4.55 1.16
C GLN A 222 0.68 5.36 0.54
N ALA A 223 0.61 5.42 -0.79
CA ALA A 223 -0.43 6.14 -1.51
C ALA A 223 -1.81 5.53 -1.26
N GLN A 224 -1.91 4.20 -1.26
CA GLN A 224 -3.14 3.48 -0.88
C GLN A 224 -3.60 3.85 0.53
N TYR A 225 -2.69 3.88 1.50
CA TYR A 225 -3.02 4.35 2.86
C TYR A 225 -3.53 5.79 2.89
N PHE A 226 -2.89 6.70 2.15
CA PHE A 226 -3.34 8.09 2.05
C PHE A 226 -4.71 8.22 1.38
N MET A 227 -4.97 7.45 0.32
CA MET A 227 -6.29 7.43 -0.33
C MET A 227 -7.36 6.89 0.61
N GLY A 228 -7.06 5.86 1.41
CA GLY A 228 -7.98 5.39 2.44
C GLY A 228 -8.38 6.50 3.41
N ASN A 229 -7.42 7.31 3.88
CA ASN A 229 -7.69 8.46 4.73
C ASN A 229 -8.43 9.59 4.00
N ALA A 230 -8.14 9.80 2.71
CA ALA A 230 -8.81 10.81 1.90
C ALA A 230 -10.31 10.50 1.77
N TYR A 231 -10.66 9.26 1.40
CA TYR A 231 -12.04 8.80 1.32
C TYR A 231 -12.75 8.74 2.68
N ARG A 232 -12.03 8.44 3.78
CA ARG A 232 -12.61 8.50 5.13
C ARG A 232 -13.07 9.92 5.50
N ASN A 233 -12.28 10.92 5.11
CA ASN A 233 -12.43 12.31 5.58
C ASN A 233 -13.02 13.25 4.53
N GLY A 234 -13.18 12.82 3.27
CA GLY A 234 -13.59 13.67 2.15
C GLY A 234 -12.51 14.68 1.73
N GLN A 235 -11.23 14.33 1.86
CA GLN A 235 -10.12 15.25 1.54
C GLN A 235 -9.80 15.22 0.04
N GLY A 236 -10.45 16.11 -0.70
CA GLY A 236 -10.30 16.24 -2.16
C GLY A 236 -10.94 15.11 -2.98
N VAL A 237 -11.63 14.19 -2.31
CA VAL A 237 -12.54 13.19 -2.88
C VAL A 237 -13.85 13.22 -2.11
N GLU A 238 -14.93 12.69 -2.70
CA GLU A 238 -16.18 12.48 -1.97
C GLU A 238 -15.97 11.45 -0.84
N LYS A 239 -16.56 11.71 0.33
CA LYS A 239 -16.45 10.81 1.47
C LYS A 239 -17.07 9.44 1.15
N ASN A 240 -16.28 8.38 1.23
CA ASN A 240 -16.73 7.02 0.97
C ASN A 240 -15.98 6.02 1.87
N LEU A 241 -16.62 5.58 2.96
CA LEU A 241 -15.96 4.67 3.91
C LEU A 241 -15.70 3.28 3.32
N ALA A 242 -16.50 2.81 2.35
CA ALA A 242 -16.28 1.53 1.71
C ALA A 242 -15.00 1.53 0.84
N LEU A 243 -14.79 2.62 0.07
CA LEU A 243 -13.53 2.83 -0.65
C LEU A 243 -12.35 3.04 0.30
N ALA A 244 -12.57 3.70 1.44
CA ALA A 244 -11.54 3.81 2.47
C ALA A 244 -11.07 2.44 2.97
N ILE A 245 -12.02 1.54 3.28
CA ILE A 245 -11.73 0.15 3.65
C ILE A 245 -10.97 -0.56 2.54
N ARG A 246 -11.41 -0.44 1.27
CA ARG A 246 -10.73 -1.07 0.12
C ARG A 246 -9.26 -0.65 0.02
N TRP A 247 -8.99 0.65 0.08
CA TRP A 247 -7.64 1.18 0.00
C TRP A 247 -6.76 0.78 1.18
N TRP A 248 -7.31 0.80 2.40
CA TRP A 248 -6.56 0.30 3.55
C TRP A 248 -6.28 -1.20 3.47
N THR A 249 -7.24 -2.02 3.00
CA THR A 249 -7.03 -3.46 2.82
C THR A 249 -5.90 -3.71 1.83
N ASN A 250 -5.89 -3.05 0.67
CA ASN A 250 -4.81 -3.17 -0.30
C ASN A 250 -3.45 -2.78 0.32
N ALA A 251 -3.40 -1.69 1.09
CA ALA A 251 -2.15 -1.26 1.73
C ALA A 251 -1.63 -2.28 2.76
N VAL A 252 -2.53 -2.98 3.47
CA VAL A 252 -2.17 -4.02 4.44
C VAL A 252 -1.53 -5.23 3.76
N GLU A 253 -1.93 -5.59 2.54
CA GLU A 253 -1.31 -6.70 1.79
C GLU A 253 0.19 -6.47 1.56
N PHE A 254 0.61 -5.22 1.46
CA PHE A 254 2.01 -4.81 1.33
C PHE A 254 2.66 -4.36 2.65
N GLY A 255 2.09 -4.76 3.79
CA GLY A 255 2.69 -4.57 5.11
C GLY A 255 2.49 -3.20 5.75
N GLN A 256 1.58 -2.35 5.26
CA GLN A 256 1.34 -1.05 5.89
C GLN A 256 0.58 -1.16 7.22
N GLN A 257 1.33 -1.09 8.32
CA GLN A 257 0.79 -1.18 9.68
C GLN A 257 -0.24 -0.07 9.99
N ARG A 258 0.00 1.16 9.53
CA ARG A 258 -0.95 2.28 9.74
C ARG A 258 -2.31 2.03 9.11
N ALA A 259 -2.35 1.31 7.98
CA ALA A 259 -3.60 0.93 7.34
C ALA A 259 -4.32 -0.15 8.16
N ALA A 260 -3.59 -1.13 8.71
CA ALA A 260 -4.15 -2.14 9.60
C ALA A 260 -4.76 -1.52 10.87
N GLU A 261 -4.06 -0.54 11.47
CA GLU A 261 -4.56 0.24 12.61
C GLU A 261 -5.84 1.02 12.26
N SER A 262 -5.93 1.59 11.06
CA SER A 262 -7.11 2.31 10.60
C SER A 262 -8.32 1.39 10.45
N LEU A 263 -8.12 0.19 9.88
CA LEU A 263 -9.15 -0.84 9.80
C LEU A 263 -9.58 -1.32 11.19
N SER A 264 -8.64 -1.59 12.10
CA SER A 264 -8.94 -1.98 13.48
C SER A 264 -9.74 -0.92 14.23
N GLN A 265 -9.39 0.36 14.06
CA GLN A 265 -10.16 1.46 14.64
C GLN A 265 -11.59 1.48 14.11
N LEU A 266 -11.79 1.29 12.80
CA LEU A 266 -13.12 1.26 12.20
C LEU A 266 -13.93 0.05 12.65
N ARG A 267 -13.32 -1.13 12.81
CA ARG A 267 -13.99 -2.32 13.37
C ARG A 267 -14.41 -2.09 14.83
N ARG A 268 -13.52 -1.55 15.66
CA ARG A 268 -13.87 -1.17 17.04
C ARG A 268 -14.99 -0.12 17.07
N GLN A 269 -15.01 0.80 16.10
CA GLN A 269 -16.13 1.73 15.96
C GLN A 269 -17.44 1.00 15.65
N ALA A 270 -17.42 0.01 14.75
CA ALA A 270 -18.59 -0.79 14.39
C ALA A 270 -19.10 -1.66 15.57
N LEU A 271 -18.19 -2.21 16.37
CA LEU A 271 -18.47 -3.28 17.33
C LEU A 271 -18.59 -2.81 18.79
N SER A 272 -18.01 -1.67 19.16
CA SER A 272 -18.02 -1.20 20.55
C SER A 272 -19.39 -0.66 20.96
N PRO A 273 -19.93 -1.05 22.14
CA PRO A 273 -21.17 -0.48 22.67
C PRO A 273 -21.02 0.99 23.09
N ASP A 274 -19.81 1.47 23.33
CA ASP A 274 -19.55 2.86 23.78
C ASP A 274 -19.71 3.89 22.65
N GLN A 275 -19.77 3.43 21.39
CA GLN A 275 -19.93 4.29 20.23
C GLN A 275 -21.40 4.62 19.99
N SER A 276 -21.66 5.83 19.48
CA SER A 276 -23.03 6.23 19.14
C SER A 276 -23.63 5.31 18.08
N GLU A 277 -24.92 5.01 18.21
CA GLU A 277 -25.61 4.07 17.34
C GLU A 277 -25.46 4.40 15.85
N ARG A 278 -25.53 5.70 15.50
CA ARG A 278 -25.28 6.20 14.15
C ARG A 278 -23.89 5.83 13.65
N ARG A 279 -22.83 6.12 14.42
CA ARG A 279 -21.45 5.81 14.01
C ARG A 279 -21.19 4.31 13.87
N ARG A 280 -21.83 3.49 14.69
CA ARG A 280 -21.77 2.02 14.58
C ARG A 280 -22.43 1.56 13.28
N LYS A 281 -23.66 2.01 13.03
CA LYS A 281 -24.42 1.68 11.81
C LYS A 281 -23.67 2.11 10.55
N ASP A 282 -23.14 3.33 10.53
CA ASP A 282 -22.35 3.84 9.40
C ASP A 282 -21.10 2.97 9.11
N ALA A 283 -20.40 2.51 10.17
CA ALA A 283 -19.22 1.66 10.02
C ALA A 283 -19.58 0.23 9.57
N ILE A 284 -20.62 -0.37 10.15
CA ILE A 284 -21.13 -1.70 9.74
C ILE A 284 -21.55 -1.67 8.28
N GLU A 285 -22.28 -0.63 7.89
CA GLU A 285 -22.73 -0.40 6.53
C GLU A 285 -21.56 -0.26 5.56
N ALA A 286 -20.52 0.48 5.93
CA ALA A 286 -19.32 0.62 5.11
C ALA A 286 -18.60 -0.72 4.88
N PHE A 287 -18.49 -1.57 5.90
CA PHE A 287 -17.94 -2.92 5.74
C PHE A 287 -18.79 -3.79 4.82
N ARG A 288 -20.12 -3.69 4.93
CA ARG A 288 -21.04 -4.39 4.02
C ARG A 288 -20.86 -3.93 2.58
N GLN A 289 -20.86 -2.61 2.33
CA GLN A 289 -20.65 -2.03 1.01
C GLN A 289 -19.28 -2.38 0.42
N TYR A 290 -18.23 -2.45 1.26
CA TYR A 290 -16.92 -2.92 0.82
C TYR A 290 -16.99 -4.36 0.30
N ARG A 291 -17.59 -5.29 1.08
CA ARG A 291 -17.76 -6.68 0.64
C ARG A 291 -18.62 -6.78 -0.61
N ASP A 292 -19.69 -5.99 -0.70
CA ASP A 292 -20.53 -5.91 -1.89
C ASP A 292 -19.72 -5.45 -3.12
N GLY A 293 -18.83 -4.48 -2.94
CA GLY A 293 -17.96 -3.95 -3.99
C GLY A 293 -16.90 -4.93 -4.50
N LEU A 294 -16.51 -5.94 -3.70
CA LEU A 294 -15.53 -6.95 -4.14
C LEU A 294 -16.04 -7.76 -5.34
N TRP A 295 -17.35 -7.93 -5.49
CA TRP A 295 -17.96 -8.65 -6.60
C TRP A 295 -17.75 -7.96 -7.96
N ALA A 296 -17.53 -6.64 -7.97
CA ALA A 296 -17.28 -5.90 -9.20
C ALA A 296 -15.97 -6.31 -9.89
N ASP A 297 -15.02 -6.86 -9.14
CA ASP A 297 -13.75 -7.36 -9.68
C ASP A 297 -13.90 -8.74 -10.35
N TYR A 298 -15.06 -9.39 -10.20
CA TYR A 298 -15.35 -10.75 -10.68
C TYR A 298 -16.71 -10.82 -11.41
N PRO A 299 -16.87 -10.14 -12.55
CA PRO A 299 -18.16 -10.04 -13.24
C PRO A 299 -18.71 -11.39 -13.73
N ASP A 300 -17.85 -12.40 -13.88
CA ASP A 300 -18.24 -13.75 -14.32
C ASP A 300 -18.76 -14.63 -13.17
N VAL A 301 -18.66 -14.19 -11.91
CA VAL A 301 -19.11 -14.95 -10.75
C VAL A 301 -20.53 -14.50 -10.38
N ALA A 302 -21.50 -15.38 -10.60
CA ALA A 302 -22.90 -15.09 -10.29
C ALA A 302 -23.12 -14.93 -8.77
N ARG A 303 -23.78 -13.85 -8.38
CA ARG A 303 -24.25 -13.60 -7.01
C ARG A 303 -25.74 -13.88 -6.92
N ASN A 304 -26.12 -14.94 -6.23
CA ASN A 304 -27.54 -15.31 -6.10
C ASN A 304 -28.20 -14.65 -4.89
N ASP A 305 -27.43 -14.42 -3.82
CA ASP A 305 -27.91 -13.86 -2.56
C ASP A 305 -27.00 -12.70 -2.10
N PRO A 306 -27.54 -11.56 -1.63
CA PRO A 306 -26.76 -10.50 -0.98
C PRO A 306 -25.94 -10.95 0.25
N SER A 307 -26.27 -12.07 0.88
CA SER A 307 -25.51 -12.64 2.00
C SER A 307 -24.40 -13.60 1.58
N GLU A 308 -24.34 -13.96 0.30
CA GLU A 308 -23.32 -14.86 -0.24
C GLU A 308 -21.92 -14.24 -0.13
N SER A 309 -20.95 -15.03 0.34
CA SER A 309 -19.54 -14.65 0.37
C SER A 309 -18.92 -14.90 -1.00
N LEU A 310 -18.25 -13.89 -1.53
CA LEU A 310 -17.52 -14.01 -2.80
C LEU A 310 -16.40 -15.04 -2.69
N GLY A 311 -15.72 -15.08 -1.54
CA GLY A 311 -14.66 -16.06 -1.28
C GLY A 311 -15.16 -17.49 -1.44
N ILE A 312 -16.32 -17.82 -0.86
CA ILE A 312 -16.96 -19.14 -1.00
C ILE A 312 -17.35 -19.41 -2.46
N ALA A 313 -17.91 -18.44 -3.16
CA ALA A 313 -18.28 -18.59 -4.57
C ALA A 313 -17.06 -18.88 -5.46
N LEU A 314 -15.94 -18.19 -5.24
CA LEU A 314 -14.67 -18.40 -5.94
C LEU A 314 -14.06 -19.78 -5.65
N LEU A 315 -14.14 -20.25 -4.40
CA LEU A 315 -13.71 -21.61 -4.04
C LEU A 315 -14.48 -22.67 -4.84
N LYS A 316 -15.80 -22.50 -5.01
CA LYS A 316 -16.66 -23.42 -5.80
C LYS A 316 -16.33 -23.38 -7.30
N ASN A 317 -15.97 -22.20 -7.83
CA ASN A 317 -15.67 -22.00 -9.25
C ASN A 317 -14.22 -22.36 -9.63
N SER A 318 -13.53 -23.20 -8.86
CA SER A 318 -12.12 -23.60 -9.07
C SER A 318 -11.11 -22.45 -9.02
N GLN A 319 -11.49 -21.26 -8.56
CA GLN A 319 -10.61 -20.09 -8.39
C GLN A 319 -10.07 -20.01 -6.97
N ALA A 320 -9.59 -21.13 -6.43
CA ALA A 320 -9.44 -21.21 -4.98
C ALA A 320 -8.29 -20.36 -4.39
N SER A 321 -7.29 -19.95 -5.18
CA SER A 321 -6.31 -18.95 -4.71
C SER A 321 -6.98 -17.60 -4.44
N ASN A 322 -7.79 -17.11 -5.39
CA ASN A 322 -8.55 -15.87 -5.22
C ASN A 322 -9.59 -16.04 -4.11
N GLY A 323 -10.27 -17.20 -4.05
CA GLY A 323 -11.24 -17.49 -3.00
C GLY A 323 -10.67 -17.40 -1.59
N VAL A 324 -9.48 -17.95 -1.34
CA VAL A 324 -8.82 -17.83 -0.04
C VAL A 324 -8.49 -16.38 0.29
N THR A 325 -7.90 -15.63 -0.63
CA THR A 325 -7.57 -14.20 -0.41
C THR A 325 -8.84 -13.40 -0.12
N THR A 326 -9.91 -13.62 -0.87
CA THR A 326 -11.19 -12.95 -0.67
C THR A 326 -11.84 -13.33 0.65
N LEU A 327 -11.77 -14.59 1.09
CA LEU A 327 -12.27 -15.00 2.41
C LEU A 327 -11.60 -14.22 3.55
N PHE A 328 -10.27 -14.03 3.47
CA PHE A 328 -9.56 -13.20 4.44
C PHE A 328 -10.04 -11.75 4.38
N ALA A 329 -10.16 -11.17 3.19
CA ALA A 329 -10.64 -9.80 3.01
C ALA A 329 -12.06 -9.61 3.60
N GLU A 330 -12.97 -10.54 3.34
CA GLU A 330 -14.35 -10.54 3.86
C GLU A 330 -14.38 -10.74 5.38
N ALA A 331 -13.59 -11.66 5.93
CA ALA A 331 -13.52 -11.90 7.37
C ALA A 331 -12.93 -10.68 8.12
N PHE A 332 -11.87 -10.08 7.59
CA PHE A 332 -11.36 -8.79 8.06
C PHE A 332 -12.36 -7.64 7.85
N ALA A 333 -13.33 -7.79 6.97
CA ALA A 333 -14.43 -6.85 6.83
C ALA A 333 -15.68 -7.27 7.62
N LEU A 334 -15.55 -8.05 8.70
CA LEU A 334 -16.67 -8.49 9.55
C LEU A 334 -17.72 -9.36 8.83
N GLY A 335 -17.31 -10.11 7.81
CA GLY A 335 -18.16 -11.07 7.10
C GLY A 335 -18.26 -12.38 7.86
N GLU A 336 -19.44 -12.68 8.43
CA GLU A 336 -19.65 -13.88 9.24
C GLU A 336 -19.59 -15.17 8.40
N THR A 337 -20.17 -15.18 7.20
CA THR A 337 -20.15 -16.34 6.30
C THR A 337 -18.73 -16.73 5.87
N ALA A 338 -17.92 -15.73 5.48
CA ALA A 338 -16.52 -15.94 5.14
C ALA A 338 -15.70 -16.40 6.36
N HIS A 339 -15.98 -15.82 7.54
CA HIS A 339 -15.33 -16.22 8.79
C HIS A 339 -15.62 -17.68 9.15
N ASP A 340 -16.88 -18.13 9.04
CA ASP A 340 -17.28 -19.49 9.35
C ASP A 340 -16.63 -20.50 8.39
N GLU A 341 -16.50 -20.14 7.12
CA GLU A 341 -15.76 -20.96 6.16
C GLU A 341 -14.27 -21.02 6.50
N LEU A 342 -13.64 -19.91 6.91
CA LEU A 342 -12.26 -19.95 7.40
C LEU A 342 -12.11 -20.82 8.64
N ALA A 343 -13.10 -20.84 9.54
CA ALA A 343 -13.07 -21.71 10.72
C ALA A 343 -13.13 -23.19 10.32
N ARG A 344 -13.97 -23.54 9.34
CA ARG A 344 -14.03 -24.89 8.75
C ARG A 344 -12.70 -25.26 8.07
N LEU A 345 -12.11 -24.34 7.31
CA LEU A 345 -10.83 -24.52 6.62
C LEU A 345 -9.64 -24.60 7.58
N TYR A 346 -9.71 -23.98 8.76
CA TYR A 346 -8.70 -24.14 9.79
C TYR A 346 -8.59 -25.60 10.25
N GLU A 347 -9.72 -26.29 10.41
CA GLU A 347 -9.74 -27.71 10.80
C GLU A 347 -9.45 -28.67 9.65
N THR A 348 -9.82 -28.31 8.41
CA THR A 348 -9.77 -29.24 7.26
C THR A 348 -8.60 -28.99 6.30
N GLY A 349 -8.02 -27.79 6.28
CA GLY A 349 -7.10 -27.34 5.24
C GLY A 349 -7.77 -27.15 3.87
N LEU A 350 -6.99 -26.72 2.89
CA LEU A 350 -7.37 -26.63 1.48
C LEU A 350 -6.16 -26.91 0.58
N ASP A 351 -5.98 -28.18 0.23
CA ASP A 351 -4.89 -28.67 -0.61
C ASP A 351 -3.52 -28.09 -0.19
N THR A 352 -2.75 -27.57 -1.15
CA THR A 352 -1.48 -26.86 -0.94
C THR A 352 -1.64 -25.38 -0.63
N ARG A 353 -2.87 -24.84 -0.62
CA ARG A 353 -3.15 -23.40 -0.55
C ARG A 353 -3.39 -22.91 0.89
N LEU A 354 -4.01 -23.75 1.71
CA LEU A 354 -4.13 -23.56 3.15
C LEU A 354 -3.77 -24.86 3.85
N ALA A 355 -2.75 -24.80 4.70
CA ALA A 355 -2.44 -25.94 5.55
C ALA A 355 -3.56 -26.14 6.58
N GLN A 356 -3.74 -27.37 7.04
CA GLN A 356 -4.50 -27.60 8.26
C GLN A 356 -3.85 -26.81 9.40
N PHE A 357 -4.66 -26.14 10.22
CA PHE A 357 -4.23 -25.25 11.29
C PHE A 357 -3.36 -24.07 10.82
N ASP A 358 -3.68 -23.50 9.64
CA ASP A 358 -2.94 -22.38 9.06
C ASP A 358 -2.87 -21.18 10.02
N LYS A 359 -1.63 -20.72 10.28
CA LYS A 359 -1.36 -19.59 11.19
C LYS A 359 -2.00 -18.29 10.73
N ARG A 360 -2.22 -18.10 9.42
CA ARG A 360 -2.88 -16.89 8.88
C ARG A 360 -4.31 -16.78 9.38
N ILE A 361 -5.03 -17.90 9.48
CA ILE A 361 -6.41 -17.92 10.02
C ILE A 361 -6.41 -17.55 11.50
N LEU A 362 -5.48 -18.12 12.29
CA LEU A 362 -5.31 -17.73 13.70
C LEU A 362 -5.02 -16.24 13.87
N THR A 363 -4.13 -15.68 13.06
CA THR A 363 -3.82 -14.25 13.09
C THR A 363 -5.04 -13.40 12.73
N CYS A 364 -5.80 -13.81 11.72
CA CYS A 364 -7.05 -13.14 11.34
C CYS A 364 -8.02 -13.12 12.52
N PHE A 365 -8.30 -14.29 13.11
CA PHE A 365 -9.21 -14.41 14.25
C PHE A 365 -8.72 -13.64 15.47
N ALA A 366 -7.43 -13.69 15.79
CA ALA A 366 -6.86 -12.96 16.92
C ALA A 366 -7.03 -11.45 16.74
N THR A 367 -6.79 -10.95 15.53
CA THR A 367 -6.92 -9.52 15.19
C THR A 367 -8.37 -9.06 15.32
N THR A 368 -9.30 -9.75 14.64
CA THR A 368 -10.73 -9.36 14.67
C THR A 368 -11.36 -9.59 16.04
N ALA A 369 -10.95 -10.60 16.79
CA ALA A 369 -11.39 -10.81 18.18
C ALA A 369 -10.94 -9.68 19.11
N ALA A 370 -9.70 -9.20 18.95
CA ALA A 370 -9.18 -8.04 19.68
C ALA A 370 -9.96 -6.75 19.33
N ASP A 371 -10.44 -6.63 18.10
CA ASP A 371 -11.33 -5.54 17.66
C ASP A 371 -12.77 -5.68 18.17
N GLY A 372 -13.11 -6.81 18.81
CA GLY A 372 -14.41 -7.06 19.43
C GLY A 372 -15.32 -8.02 18.66
N PHE A 373 -14.86 -8.61 17.55
CA PHE A 373 -15.71 -9.45 16.69
C PHE A 373 -16.06 -10.78 17.37
N ILE A 374 -17.35 -10.94 17.70
CA ILE A 374 -17.86 -12.05 18.51
C ILE A 374 -17.60 -13.42 17.86
N PRO A 375 -17.83 -13.63 16.55
CA PRO A 375 -17.52 -14.91 15.89
C PRO A 375 -16.08 -15.36 16.10
N SER A 376 -15.11 -14.45 15.97
CA SER A 376 -13.69 -14.77 16.19
C SER A 376 -13.35 -15.04 17.64
N LYS A 377 -13.98 -14.34 18.60
CA LYS A 377 -13.85 -14.66 20.03
C LYS A 377 -14.33 -16.07 20.34
N LYS A 378 -15.48 -16.48 19.80
CA LYS A 378 -16.04 -17.83 19.96
C LYS A 378 -15.14 -18.88 19.30
N ALA A 379 -14.68 -18.65 18.07
CA ALA A 379 -13.77 -19.55 17.36
C ALA A 379 -12.45 -19.76 18.11
N LEU A 380 -11.80 -18.69 18.58
CA LEU A 380 -10.56 -18.80 19.36
C LEU A 380 -10.77 -19.50 20.71
N ALA A 381 -11.90 -19.26 21.38
CA ALA A 381 -12.23 -19.98 22.60
C ALA A 381 -12.30 -21.49 22.38
N ARG A 382 -12.95 -21.92 21.28
CA ARG A 382 -12.98 -23.35 20.89
C ARG A 382 -11.59 -23.87 20.58
N ILE A 383 -10.82 -23.16 19.75
CA ILE A 383 -9.47 -23.56 19.34
C ILE A 383 -8.56 -23.78 20.54
N TYR A 384 -8.47 -22.80 21.45
CA TYR A 384 -7.65 -22.93 22.66
C TYR A 384 -8.24 -23.93 23.66
N GLY A 385 -9.56 -24.00 23.80
CA GLY A 385 -10.20 -24.89 24.77
C GLY A 385 -10.00 -26.37 24.45
N THR A 386 -10.05 -26.71 23.16
CA THR A 386 -9.93 -28.09 22.65
C THR A 386 -8.51 -28.44 22.20
N GLY A 387 -7.63 -27.45 22.04
CA GLY A 387 -6.27 -27.67 21.52
C GLY A 387 -6.21 -27.95 20.02
N LEU A 388 -7.12 -27.39 19.22
CA LEU A 388 -7.13 -27.60 17.77
C LEU A 388 -5.94 -26.88 17.11
N GLY A 389 -4.89 -27.65 16.80
CA GLY A 389 -3.66 -27.13 16.17
C GLY A 389 -2.79 -26.27 17.11
N VAL A 390 -3.13 -26.20 18.39
CA VAL A 390 -2.42 -25.43 19.43
C VAL A 390 -2.44 -26.21 20.75
N THR A 391 -1.57 -25.85 21.69
CA THR A 391 -1.64 -26.44 23.04
C THR A 391 -2.96 -26.05 23.72
N PRO A 392 -3.71 -27.02 24.30
CA PRO A 392 -4.92 -26.73 25.06
C PRO A 392 -4.66 -25.72 26.19
N ASP A 393 -5.47 -24.68 26.25
CA ASP A 393 -5.41 -23.62 27.26
C ASP A 393 -6.82 -23.10 27.58
N LEU A 394 -7.43 -23.70 28.61
CA LEU A 394 -8.77 -23.33 29.06
C LEU A 394 -8.83 -21.91 29.66
N GLN A 395 -7.74 -21.41 30.24
CA GLN A 395 -7.69 -20.06 30.79
C GLN A 395 -7.72 -19.03 29.66
N LYS A 396 -6.93 -19.26 28.61
CA LYS A 396 -6.94 -18.44 27.41
C LYS A 396 -8.28 -18.52 26.69
N ALA A 397 -8.89 -19.70 26.60
CA ALA A 397 -10.24 -19.87 26.05
C ALA A 397 -11.29 -19.02 26.80
N LYS A 398 -11.33 -19.11 28.14
CA LYS A 398 -12.21 -18.28 28.98
C LYS A 398 -11.93 -16.79 28.82
N SER A 399 -10.67 -16.40 28.63
CA SER A 399 -10.30 -15.00 28.42
C SER A 399 -10.89 -14.41 27.13
N MET A 400 -11.00 -15.22 26.06
CA MET A 400 -11.58 -14.79 24.78
C MET A 400 -13.09 -14.51 24.89
N LEU A 401 -13.78 -15.18 25.82
CA LEU A 401 -15.22 -15.02 26.04
C LEU A 401 -15.57 -13.82 26.95
N LYS A 402 -14.59 -13.08 27.45
CA LYS A 402 -14.85 -11.88 28.25
C LYS A 402 -15.67 -10.85 27.46
N GLY A 403 -16.72 -10.35 28.09
CA GLY A 403 -17.65 -9.37 27.52
C GLY A 403 -18.83 -9.96 26.74
N LEU A 404 -18.89 -11.28 26.55
CA LEU A 404 -20.08 -11.95 26.01
C LEU A 404 -21.13 -12.16 27.11
N SER A 405 -22.37 -12.44 26.70
CA SER A 405 -23.43 -12.78 27.65
C SER A 405 -23.13 -14.09 28.39
N LYS A 406 -23.72 -14.27 29.59
CA LYS A 406 -23.59 -15.51 30.36
C LYS A 406 -24.06 -16.74 29.57
N GLN A 407 -25.14 -16.58 28.80
CA GLN A 407 -25.71 -17.65 27.99
C GLN A 407 -24.76 -18.06 26.86
N GLU A 408 -24.20 -17.11 26.12
CA GLU A 408 -23.23 -17.40 25.06
C GLU A 408 -21.94 -18.02 25.60
N THR A 409 -21.44 -17.49 26.72
CA THR A 409 -20.24 -18.02 27.37
C THR A 409 -20.45 -19.47 27.80
N LYS A 410 -21.59 -19.76 28.42
CA LYS A 410 -21.93 -21.12 28.83
C LYS A 410 -22.02 -22.07 27.62
N ALA A 411 -22.71 -21.65 26.55
CA ALA A 411 -22.87 -22.49 25.36
C ALA A 411 -21.53 -22.91 24.75
N VAL A 412 -20.56 -21.99 24.65
CA VAL A 412 -19.23 -22.31 24.11
C VAL A 412 -18.43 -23.21 25.06
N LEU A 413 -18.53 -23.00 26.38
CA LEU A 413 -17.83 -23.86 27.35
C LEU A 413 -18.40 -25.27 27.42
N ASP A 414 -19.72 -25.42 27.32
CA ASP A 414 -20.39 -26.73 27.26
C ASP A 414 -19.97 -27.48 25.99
N GLU A 415 -19.83 -26.79 24.85
CA GLU A 415 -19.32 -27.34 23.59
C GLU A 415 -17.86 -27.82 23.72
N ILE A 416 -17.01 -27.04 24.39
CA ILE A 416 -15.60 -27.41 24.65
C ILE A 416 -15.50 -28.64 25.56
N ALA A 417 -16.38 -28.77 26.55
CA ALA A 417 -16.35 -29.89 27.49
C ALA A 417 -16.91 -31.21 26.91
N GLY A 418 -17.69 -31.13 25.82
CA GLY A 418 -18.30 -32.28 25.15
C GLY A 418 -17.49 -32.89 24.01
N ARG A 419 -16.37 -32.27 23.62
CA ARG A 419 -15.39 -32.80 22.65
C ARG A 419 -14.15 -33.29 23.37
#